data_AF-A0A434I4U6-F1
#
_entry.id   AF-A0A434I4U6-F1
#
_cell.length_a   1.000
_cell.length_b   1.000
_cell.length_c   1.000
_cell.angle_alpha   90.00
_cell.angle_beta   90.00
_cell.angle_gamma   90.00
#
_symmetry.space_group_name_H-M   'P 1'
#
loop_
_entity.id
_entity.type
_entity.pdbx_description
1 polymer ?
#
loop_
_entity_poly.entity_id
_entity_poly.type
_entity_poly.pdbx_seq_one_letter_code
_entity_poly.pdbx_strand_id
1 'polypeptide(L)'
;MSEVTSRRVVLQPSGVEVIFAWFQRVISGYCLLFGILYWIRLIGFYPGTLWRFDLMPVHWQVAAVVLAVFFPFAAAGLWMLASWGPVIWFICAVTETVMYAGFPELFGQRLLIVVSHAAVAVLYIV
;
A
#
# COMPACT_ATOMS: atom_id res chain seq x y z
N MET A 1 6.56 -13.22 -55.92
CA MET A 1 6.30 -12.31 -54.79
C MET A 1 6.43 -13.16 -53.52
N SER A 2 7.62 -13.19 -52.91
CA SER A 2 7.94 -14.10 -51.80
C SER A 2 7.35 -13.59 -50.49
N GLU A 3 6.42 -14.35 -49.95
CA GLU A 3 5.77 -14.10 -48.66
C GLU A 3 6.82 -14.29 -47.54
N VAL A 4 7.35 -13.19 -47.02
CA VAL A 4 8.20 -13.20 -45.83
C VAL A 4 7.28 -13.51 -44.65
N THR A 5 7.19 -14.78 -44.29
CA THR A 5 6.46 -15.22 -43.10
C THR A 5 7.17 -14.66 -41.87
N SER A 6 6.68 -13.52 -41.37
CA SER A 6 7.15 -12.95 -40.11
C SER A 6 6.82 -13.94 -38.99
N ARG A 7 7.83 -14.72 -38.56
CA ARG A 7 7.70 -15.63 -37.43
C ARG A 7 7.43 -14.78 -36.19
N ARG A 8 6.17 -14.73 -35.74
CA ARG A 8 5.82 -14.14 -34.44
C ARG A 8 6.55 -14.91 -33.36
N VAL A 9 7.63 -14.32 -32.84
CA VAL A 9 8.27 -14.79 -31.62
C VAL A 9 7.33 -14.43 -30.48
N VAL A 10 6.67 -15.44 -29.90
CA VAL A 10 5.89 -15.28 -28.68
C VAL A 10 6.88 -15.20 -27.53
N LEU A 11 7.18 -13.97 -27.09
CA LEU A 11 7.99 -13.75 -25.89
C LEU A 11 7.14 -14.17 -24.68
N GLN A 12 7.47 -15.33 -24.11
CA GLN A 12 6.88 -15.77 -22.86
C GLN A 12 7.47 -14.94 -21.70
N PRO A 13 6.66 -14.60 -20.68
CA PRO A 13 7.17 -13.87 -19.53
C PRO A 13 8.23 -14.69 -18.79
N SER A 14 9.28 -14.02 -18.36
CA SER A 14 10.34 -14.64 -17.57
C SER A 14 9.82 -15.03 -16.18
N GLY A 15 10.50 -15.97 -15.51
CA GLY A 15 10.15 -16.35 -14.13
C GLY A 15 10.18 -15.15 -13.16
N VAL A 16 11.08 -14.20 -13.38
CA VAL A 16 11.21 -12.97 -12.59
C VAL A 16 9.98 -12.07 -12.77
N GLU A 17 9.49 -11.90 -14.01
CA GLU A 17 8.29 -11.11 -14.28
C GLU A 17 7.05 -11.71 -13.61
N VAL A 18 6.94 -13.04 -13.62
CA VAL A 18 5.85 -13.75 -12.94
C VAL A 18 5.94 -13.58 -11.42
N ILE A 19 7.13 -13.74 -10.83
CA ILE A 19 7.36 -13.55 -9.40
C ILE A 19 7.04 -12.10 -8.99
N PHE A 20 7.51 -11.12 -9.77
CA PHE A 20 7.25 -9.71 -9.51
C PHE A 20 5.76 -9.39 -9.58
N ALA A 21 5.04 -9.95 -10.56
CA ALA A 21 3.59 -9.79 -10.66
C ALA A 21 2.88 -10.34 -9.42
N TRP A 22 3.25 -11.52 -8.92
CA TRP A 22 2.68 -12.08 -7.70
C TRP A 22 3.05 -11.29 -6.45
N PHE A 23 4.28 -10.80 -6.36
CA PHE A 23 4.69 -9.87 -5.31
C PHE A 23 3.77 -8.65 -5.26
N GLN A 24 3.53 -7.99 -6.40
CA GLN A 24 2.58 -6.88 -6.51
C GLN A 24 1.16 -7.26 -6.02
N ARG A 25 0.66 -8.47 -6.34
CA ARG A 25 -0.65 -8.95 -5.85
C ARG A 25 -0.68 -9.14 -4.34
N VAL A 26 0.39 -9.65 -3.75
CA VAL A 26 0.50 -9.81 -2.28
C VAL A 26 0.50 -8.44 -1.61
N ILE A 27 1.28 -7.48 -2.11
CA ILE A 27 1.32 -6.12 -1.56
C ILE A 27 -0.02 -5.40 -1.78
N SER A 28 -0.71 -5.67 -2.89
CA SER A 28 -2.08 -5.18 -3.12
C SER A 28 -3.04 -5.65 -2.03
N GLY A 29 -3.04 -6.94 -1.71
CA GLY A 29 -3.87 -7.49 -0.62
C GLY A 29 -3.52 -6.88 0.74
N TYR A 30 -2.22 -6.67 1.00
CA TYR A 30 -1.74 -5.98 2.20
C TYR A 30 -2.23 -4.54 2.29
N CYS A 31 -2.14 -3.76 1.20
CA CYS A 31 -2.69 -2.41 1.13
C CYS A 31 -4.20 -2.39 1.37
N LEU A 32 -4.94 -3.34 0.78
CA LEU A 32 -6.38 -3.42 0.98
C LEU A 32 -6.74 -3.69 2.44
N LEU A 33 -6.00 -4.59 3.11
CA LEU A 33 -6.14 -4.83 4.55
C LEU A 33 -5.97 -3.54 5.35
N PHE A 34 -4.91 -2.76 5.08
CA PHE A 34 -4.68 -1.47 5.75
C PHE A 34 -5.79 -0.47 5.48
N GLY A 35 -6.24 -0.37 4.23
CA GLY A 35 -7.38 0.45 3.85
C GLY A 35 -8.61 0.11 4.69
N ILE A 36 -8.95 -1.18 4.79
CA ILE A 36 -10.07 -1.66 5.61
C ILE A 36 -9.88 -1.28 7.09
N LEU A 37 -8.68 -1.43 7.65
CA LEU A 37 -8.40 -1.05 9.03
C LEU A 37 -8.60 0.45 9.28
N TYR A 38 -8.22 1.30 8.34
CA TYR A 38 -8.48 2.74 8.42
C TYR A 38 -9.97 3.07 8.27
N TRP A 39 -10.71 2.37 7.42
CA TRP A 39 -12.16 2.50 7.33
C TRP A 39 -12.87 2.07 8.62
N ILE A 40 -12.48 0.94 9.21
CA ILE A 40 -12.97 0.48 10.52
C ILE A 40 -12.73 1.55 11.59
N ARG A 41 -11.57 2.22 11.53
CA ARG A 41 -11.25 3.35 12.41
C ARG A 41 -12.19 4.54 12.19
N LEU A 42 -12.40 4.96 10.94
CA LEU A 42 -13.23 6.12 10.62
C LEU A 42 -14.72 5.92 10.96
N ILE A 43 -15.24 4.70 10.82
CA ILE A 43 -16.64 4.36 11.17
C ILE A 43 -16.83 4.28 12.69
N GLY A 44 -15.75 4.13 13.46
CA GLY A 44 -15.81 4.03 14.92
C GLY A 44 -16.36 2.72 15.42
N PHE A 45 -15.95 1.62 14.78
CA PHE A 45 -16.37 0.27 15.16
C PHE A 45 -15.99 -0.11 16.60
N TYR A 46 -14.84 0.35 17.09
CA TYR A 46 -14.38 0.08 18.45
C TYR A 46 -14.63 1.27 19.40
N PRO A 47 -14.77 1.03 20.72
CA PRO A 47 -14.89 2.11 21.69
C PRO A 47 -13.57 2.88 21.85
N GLY A 48 -13.68 4.19 22.08
CA GLY A 48 -12.55 5.08 22.40
C GLY A 48 -12.55 6.38 21.61
N THR A 49 -11.83 7.38 22.10
CA THR A 49 -11.78 8.73 21.49
C THR A 49 -11.13 8.71 20.10
N LEU A 50 -10.09 7.88 19.91
CA LEU A 50 -9.42 7.72 18.60
C LEU A 50 -10.20 6.86 17.59
N TRP A 51 -11.32 6.26 17.99
CA TRP A 51 -12.20 5.52 17.09
C TRP A 51 -13.40 6.37 16.68
N ARG A 52 -13.71 7.42 17.43
CA ARG A 52 -14.77 8.37 17.09
C ARG A 52 -14.19 9.53 16.30
N PHE A 53 -14.52 9.62 15.01
CA PHE A 53 -13.99 10.66 14.13
C PHE A 53 -14.18 12.08 14.69
N ASP A 54 -15.34 12.35 15.31
CA ASP A 54 -15.67 13.63 15.93
C ASP A 54 -14.83 13.99 17.17
N LEU A 55 -14.33 12.98 17.89
CA LEU A 55 -13.49 13.16 19.09
C LEU A 55 -11.99 13.02 18.80
N MET A 56 -11.64 12.52 17.62
CA MET A 56 -10.28 12.31 17.17
C MET A 56 -9.58 13.66 17.00
N PRO A 57 -8.33 13.82 17.46
CA PRO A 57 -7.60 15.06 17.23
C PRO A 57 -7.32 15.26 15.73
N VAL A 58 -7.22 16.51 15.29
CA VAL A 58 -7.15 16.89 13.87
C VAL A 58 -6.04 16.16 13.10
N HIS A 59 -4.86 15.99 13.71
CA HIS A 59 -3.75 15.28 13.08
C HIS A 59 -4.10 13.81 12.72
N TRP A 60 -4.88 13.14 13.58
CA TRP A 60 -5.38 11.80 13.31
C TRP A 60 -6.51 11.79 12.29
N GLN A 61 -7.40 12.79 12.29
CA GLN A 61 -8.47 12.89 11.29
C GLN A 61 -7.88 13.00 9.88
N VAL A 62 -6.91 13.91 9.71
CA VAL A 62 -6.22 14.12 8.43
C VAL A 62 -5.52 12.84 7.99
N ALA A 63 -4.69 12.25 8.87
CA ALA A 63 -3.95 11.04 8.53
C ALA A 63 -4.87 9.85 8.20
N ALA A 64 -5.92 9.63 8.99
CA ALA A 64 -6.84 8.51 8.81
C ALA A 64 -7.63 8.63 7.51
N VAL A 65 -8.13 9.82 7.17
CA VAL A 65 -8.88 10.05 5.92
C VAL A 65 -7.98 9.87 4.69
N VAL A 66 -6.78 10.45 4.71
CA VAL A 66 -5.82 10.31 3.61
C VAL A 66 -5.45 8.85 3.38
N LEU A 67 -5.06 8.13 4.44
CA LEU A 67 -4.67 6.73 4.34
C LEU A 67 -5.83 5.80 4.00
N ALA A 68 -7.06 6.09 4.47
CA ALA A 68 -8.26 5.33 4.10
C ALA A 68 -8.57 5.37 2.59
N VAL A 69 -8.14 6.44 1.90
CA VAL A 69 -8.29 6.56 0.44
C VAL A 69 -7.07 6.01 -0.29
N PHE A 70 -5.86 6.35 0.18
CA PHE A 70 -4.64 6.02 -0.54
C PHE A 70 -4.33 4.53 -0.52
N PHE A 71 -4.62 3.81 0.57
CA PHE A 71 -4.38 2.37 0.65
C PHE A 71 -5.22 1.55 -0.35
N PRO A 72 -6.56 1.73 -0.46
CA PRO A 72 -7.33 1.10 -1.52
C PRO A 72 -6.90 1.51 -2.92
N PHE A 73 -6.48 2.76 -3.12
CA PHE A 73 -5.99 3.23 -4.40
C PHE A 73 -4.68 2.52 -4.78
N ALA A 74 -3.71 2.47 -3.87
CA ALA A 74 -2.49 1.68 -4.03
C ALA A 74 -2.81 0.22 -4.31
N ALA A 75 -3.72 -0.39 -3.54
CA ALA A 75 -4.15 -1.77 -3.74
C ALA A 75 -4.65 -2.02 -5.18
N ALA A 76 -5.51 -1.14 -5.70
CA ALA A 76 -6.01 -1.26 -7.07
C ALA A 76 -4.88 -1.14 -8.12
N GLY A 77 -3.98 -0.17 -7.95
CA GLY A 77 -2.85 0.03 -8.85
C GLY A 77 -1.88 -1.16 -8.88
N LEU A 78 -1.50 -1.65 -7.70
CA LEU A 78 -0.64 -2.84 -7.54
C LEU A 78 -1.32 -4.09 -8.11
N TRP A 79 -2.64 -4.25 -7.90
CA TRP A 79 -3.39 -5.36 -8.48
C TRP A 79 -3.38 -5.31 -10.00
N MET A 80 -3.57 -4.14 -10.60
CA MET A 80 -3.57 -4.01 -12.05
C MET A 80 -2.16 -4.00 -12.67
N LEU A 81 -1.10 -4.14 -11.85
CA LEU A 81 0.30 -3.98 -12.26
C LEU A 81 0.56 -2.60 -12.91
N ALA A 82 -0.18 -1.58 -12.48
CA ALA A 82 -0.01 -0.22 -12.95
C ALA A 82 1.21 0.42 -12.26
N SER A 83 2.04 1.13 -13.04
CA SER A 83 3.29 1.73 -12.55
C SER A 83 3.10 2.75 -11.42
N TRP A 84 1.90 3.34 -11.29
CA TRP A 84 1.58 4.26 -10.20
C TRP A 84 1.27 3.54 -8.87
N GLY A 85 0.92 2.26 -8.88
CA GLY A 85 0.60 1.49 -7.66
C GLY A 85 1.71 1.52 -6.61
N PRO A 86 2.96 1.16 -6.98
CA PRO A 86 4.11 1.23 -6.07
C PRO A 86 4.39 2.64 -5.55
N VAL A 87 4.17 3.67 -6.36
CA VAL A 87 4.37 5.08 -5.96
C VAL A 87 3.39 5.48 -4.86
N ILE A 88 2.10 5.15 -5.02
CA ILE A 88 1.08 5.46 -4.01
C ILE A 88 1.29 4.62 -2.74
N TRP A 89 1.66 3.34 -2.88
CA TRP A 89 2.05 2.52 -1.73
C TRP A 89 3.22 3.15 -0.96
N PHE A 90 4.25 3.62 -1.67
CA PHE A 90 5.41 4.25 -1.04
C PHE A 90 5.03 5.51 -0.26
N ILE A 91 4.12 6.34 -0.79
CA ILE A 91 3.58 7.51 -0.06
C ILE A 91 2.88 7.06 1.24
N CYS A 92 2.08 5.99 1.20
CA CYS A 92 1.45 5.43 2.40
C CYS A 92 2.48 4.94 3.41
N ALA A 93 3.48 4.19 2.94
CA ALA A 93 4.56 3.63 3.75
C ALA A 93 5.37 4.72 4.45
N VAL A 94 5.77 5.77 3.73
CA VAL A 94 6.47 6.94 4.28
C VAL A 94 5.58 7.66 5.29
N THR A 95 4.29 7.86 4.99
CA THR A 95 3.36 8.52 5.90
C THR A 95 3.23 7.77 7.22
N GLU A 96 2.97 6.46 7.19
CA GLU A 96 2.90 5.65 8.42
C GLU A 96 4.25 5.56 9.15
N THR A 97 5.36 5.54 8.41
CA THR A 97 6.71 5.58 9.00
C THR A 97 6.94 6.89 9.75
N VAL A 98 6.62 8.04 9.14
CA VAL A 98 6.71 9.35 9.79
C VAL A 98 5.78 9.43 11.00
N MET A 99 4.55 8.91 10.90
CA MET A 99 3.61 8.87 12.02
C MET A 99 4.18 8.08 13.20
N TYR A 100 4.57 6.82 12.99
CA TYR A 100 4.86 5.89 14.08
C TYR A 100 6.32 5.89 14.55
N ALA A 101 7.27 6.32 13.71
CA ALA A 101 8.68 6.43 14.08
C ALA A 101 9.15 7.90 14.22
N GLY A 102 8.60 8.82 13.42
CA GLY A 102 8.96 10.25 13.48
C GLY A 102 8.21 11.03 14.57
N PHE A 103 6.90 10.80 14.71
CA PHE A 103 6.05 11.49 15.69
C PHE A 103 5.29 10.50 16.61
N PRO A 104 5.99 9.58 17.30
CA PRO A 104 5.36 8.55 18.12
C PRO A 104 4.53 9.12 19.28
N GLU A 105 4.84 10.32 19.77
CA GLU A 105 4.06 10.99 20.83
C GLU A 105 2.65 11.40 20.36
N LEU A 106 2.48 11.65 19.06
CA LEU A 106 1.18 12.04 18.47
C LEU A 106 0.37 10.83 17.99
N PHE A 107 1.02 9.86 17.34
CA PHE A 107 0.36 8.73 16.70
C PHE A 107 0.51 7.38 17.44
N GLY A 108 1.22 7.38 18.56
CA GLY A 108 1.59 6.17 19.28
C GLY A 108 2.68 5.38 18.56
N GLN A 109 3.30 4.44 19.28
CA GLN A 109 4.35 3.59 18.73
C GLN A 109 3.75 2.31 18.12
N ARG A 110 3.97 2.12 16.82
CA ARG A 110 3.60 0.89 16.08
C ARG A 110 4.74 0.42 15.19
N LEU A 111 5.86 0.04 15.81
CA LEU A 111 7.07 -0.36 15.10
C LEU A 111 6.86 -1.53 14.13
N LEU A 112 5.93 -2.44 14.43
CA LEU A 112 5.59 -3.55 13.53
C LEU A 112 5.14 -3.08 12.14
N ILE A 113 4.39 -1.97 12.06
CA ILE A 113 3.94 -1.39 10.78
C ILE A 113 5.13 -0.76 10.03
N VAL A 114 6.03 -0.11 10.75
CA VAL A 114 7.23 0.49 10.15
C VAL A 114 8.15 -0.59 9.58
N VAL A 115 8.37 -1.66 10.35
CA VAL A 115 9.19 -2.80 9.93
C VAL A 115 8.57 -3.52 8.73
N SER A 116 7.26 -3.70 8.68
CA SER A 116 6.61 -4.34 7.53
C SER A 116 6.76 -3.52 6.25
N HIS A 117 6.61 -2.19 6.32
CA HIS A 117 6.88 -1.31 5.17
C HIS A 117 8.33 -1.34 4.73
N ALA A 118 9.27 -1.32 5.69
CA ALA A 118 10.69 -1.41 5.40
C ALA A 118 11.05 -2.73 4.72
N ALA A 119 10.47 -3.85 5.16
CA ALA A 119 10.67 -5.16 4.53
C ALA A 119 10.20 -5.16 3.07
N VAL A 120 9.02 -4.61 2.78
CA VAL A 120 8.50 -4.49 1.41
C VAL A 120 9.38 -3.56 0.57
N ALA A 121 9.88 -2.45 1.13
CA ALA A 121 10.78 -1.54 0.44
C ALA A 121 12.11 -2.22 0.06
N VAL A 122 12.67 -3.05 0.95
CA VAL A 122 13.87 -3.85 0.65
C VAL A 122 13.60 -4.85 -0.48
N LEU A 123 12.45 -5.52 -0.48
CA LEU A 123 12.06 -6.43 -1.55
C LEU A 123 11.87 -5.75 -2.91
N TYR A 124 11.58 -4.45 -2.95
CA TYR A 124 11.53 -3.68 -4.19
C TYR A 124 12.91 -3.38 -4.78
N ILE A 125 13.97 -3.43 -3.97
CA ILE A 125 15.34 -3.03 -4.36
C ILE A 125 16.18 -4.23 -4.78
N VAL A 126 15.90 -5.42 -4.24
CA VAL A 126 16.64 -6.68 -4.47
C VAL A 126 16.01 -7.48 -5.60
#